data_AF-A0A139Y2F2-F1
#
_entry.id   AF-A0A139Y2F2-F1
#
_cell.length_a   1.000
_cell.length_b   1.000
_cell.length_c   1.000
_cell.angle_alpha   90.00
_cell.angle_beta   90.00
_cell.angle_gamma   90.00
#
_symmetry.space_group_name_H-M   'P 1'
#
loop_
_entity.id
_entity.type
_entity.pdbx_description
1 polymer ?
#
loop_
_entity_poly.entity_id
_entity_poly.type
_entity_poly.pdbx_seq_one_letter_code
_entity_poly.pdbx_strand_id
1 'polypeptide(L)'
;AYCELMKDDNPRVHSLVSRIRRRFDRNALDIFNITLTADMPLCEVFFIGPIPELGRIFYARGGTLQYRVRPRFRTRCPTLAKDERLVQKYGGDGCPGLFPEWDEDGIIEELEECLNPPPPESESYPANLEWDNLAAFTPENAEERPHWYTHVHWPTRVAVQRAFEAGIADFREVIEKEYEQMLAEDRQRARRIRHQQDEEDRIRRGESHARN
;
A
#
# COMPACT_ATOMS: atom_id res chain seq x y z
N ALA A 1 -11.91 -13.65 14.80
CA ALA A 1 -11.46 -12.72 13.75
C ALA A 1 -12.04 -11.35 14.07
N TYR A 2 -11.26 -10.27 13.92
CA TYR A 2 -11.69 -8.90 14.26
C TYR A 2 -12.74 -8.35 13.27
N CYS A 3 -12.61 -8.66 11.98
CA CYS A 3 -13.62 -8.39 10.95
C CYS A 3 -13.80 -9.59 10.01
N GLU A 4 -14.78 -9.53 9.10
CA GLU A 4 -15.15 -10.64 8.20
C GLU A 4 -13.99 -11.10 7.32
N LEU A 5 -13.25 -10.16 6.71
CA LEU A 5 -12.12 -10.48 5.82
C LEU A 5 -10.97 -11.23 6.53
N MET A 6 -10.87 -11.13 7.86
CA MET A 6 -9.84 -11.86 8.62
C MET A 6 -10.16 -13.34 8.86
N LYS A 7 -11.37 -13.80 8.53
CA LYS A 7 -11.71 -15.22 8.68
C LYS A 7 -10.84 -16.12 7.78
N ASP A 8 -10.33 -15.57 6.68
CA ASP A 8 -9.49 -16.29 5.72
C ASP A 8 -8.01 -16.36 6.12
N ASP A 9 -7.57 -15.61 7.15
CA ASP A 9 -6.16 -15.53 7.53
C ASP A 9 -5.62 -16.84 8.09
N ASN A 10 -6.35 -17.44 9.04
CA ASN A 10 -5.91 -18.68 9.67
C ASN A 10 -5.75 -19.81 8.64
N PRO A 11 -6.73 -20.06 7.73
CA PRO A 11 -6.55 -21.00 6.63
C PRO A 11 -5.31 -20.71 5.77
N ARG A 12 -5.08 -19.45 5.39
CA ARG A 12 -3.93 -19.01 4.58
C ARG A 12 -2.60 -19.26 5.29
N VAL A 13 -2.48 -18.83 6.53
CA VAL A 13 -1.27 -19.06 7.36
C VAL A 13 -1.02 -20.56 7.54
N HIS A 14 -2.06 -21.35 7.79
CA HIS A 14 -1.92 -22.81 7.90
C HIS A 14 -1.45 -23.46 6.59
N SER A 15 -1.96 -23.01 5.45
CA SER A 15 -1.51 -23.45 4.12
C SER A 15 -0.03 -23.15 3.93
N LEU A 16 0.38 -21.89 4.12
CA LEU A 16 1.76 -21.45 3.99
C LEU A 16 2.71 -22.25 4.90
N VAL A 17 2.39 -22.38 6.19
CA VAL A 17 3.21 -23.14 7.15
C VAL A 17 3.34 -24.60 6.72
N SER A 18 2.26 -25.20 6.19
CA SER A 18 2.28 -26.58 5.69
C SER A 18 3.21 -26.72 4.48
N ARG A 19 3.23 -25.74 3.58
CA ARG A 19 4.14 -25.72 2.42
C ARG A 19 5.59 -25.56 2.84
N ILE A 20 5.87 -24.60 3.73
CA ILE A 20 7.22 -24.37 4.28
C ILE A 20 7.76 -25.67 4.90
N ARG A 21 6.97 -26.33 5.75
CA ARG A 21 7.36 -27.59 6.40
C ARG A 21 7.56 -28.77 5.45
N ARG A 22 6.97 -28.74 4.25
CA ARG A 22 7.21 -29.75 3.21
C ARG A 22 8.47 -29.45 2.41
N ARG A 23 8.83 -28.18 2.27
CA ARG A 23 9.93 -27.71 1.42
C ARG A 23 11.27 -27.66 2.13
N PHE A 24 11.28 -27.29 3.41
CA PHE A 24 12.48 -27.05 4.20
C PHE A 24 12.59 -28.04 5.37
N ASP A 25 13.82 -28.43 5.67
CA ASP A 25 14.10 -29.26 6.84
C ASP A 25 13.80 -28.50 8.14
N ARG A 26 13.36 -29.23 9.18
CA ARG A 26 13.01 -28.61 10.47
C ARG A 26 14.20 -27.96 11.17
N ASN A 27 15.42 -28.37 10.86
CA ASN A 27 16.63 -27.77 11.42
C ASN A 27 17.09 -26.52 10.65
N ALA A 28 16.52 -26.28 9.46
CA ALA A 28 16.88 -25.12 8.63
C ALA A 28 16.03 -23.89 8.95
N LEU A 29 14.79 -24.06 9.43
CA LEU A 29 13.86 -22.97 9.66
C LEU A 29 12.92 -23.25 10.85
N ASP A 30 12.99 -22.37 11.86
CA ASP A 30 12.02 -22.31 12.94
C ASP A 30 10.80 -21.48 12.54
N ILE A 31 9.60 -21.99 12.82
CA ILE A 31 8.33 -21.32 12.50
C ILE A 31 7.62 -20.95 13.79
N PHE A 32 7.50 -19.65 14.05
CA PHE A 32 6.74 -19.12 15.18
C PHE A 32 5.38 -18.62 14.71
N ASN A 33 4.30 -19.16 15.30
CA ASN A 33 2.94 -18.66 15.09
C ASN A 33 2.50 -17.90 16.35
N ILE A 34 2.45 -16.57 16.26
CA ILE A 34 2.12 -15.69 17.38
C ILE A 34 0.72 -15.13 17.13
N THR A 35 -0.19 -15.35 18.07
CA THR A 35 -1.52 -14.75 18.06
C THR A 35 -1.58 -13.59 19.05
N LEU A 36 -1.99 -12.42 18.57
CA LEU A 36 -2.14 -11.21 19.37
C LEU A 36 -3.58 -10.70 19.23
N THR A 37 -4.13 -10.16 20.31
CA THR A 37 -5.41 -9.43 20.28
C THR A 37 -5.12 -7.95 20.11
N ALA A 38 -5.63 -7.36 19.03
CA ALA A 38 -5.51 -5.94 18.74
C ALA A 38 -6.81 -5.43 18.11
N ASP A 39 -7.12 -4.15 18.34
CA ASP A 39 -8.29 -3.48 17.77
C ASP A 39 -8.02 -2.99 16.34
N MET A 40 -7.47 -3.87 15.50
CA MET A 40 -7.16 -3.59 14.10
C MET A 40 -6.95 -4.87 13.28
N PRO A 41 -7.08 -4.82 11.93
CA PRO A 41 -6.88 -5.99 11.07
C PRO A 41 -5.39 -6.34 10.88
N LEU A 42 -4.77 -6.91 11.92
CA LEU A 42 -3.35 -7.30 11.94
C LEU A 42 -3.14 -8.70 11.33
N CYS A 43 -2.18 -8.82 10.41
CA CYS A 43 -1.63 -10.10 9.96
C CYS A 43 -0.27 -9.85 9.31
N GLU A 44 0.78 -10.45 9.85
CA GLU A 44 2.15 -10.23 9.37
C GLU A 44 2.87 -11.57 9.19
N VAL A 45 3.61 -11.69 8.09
CA VAL A 45 4.48 -12.82 7.76
C VAL A 45 5.82 -12.26 7.35
N PHE A 46 6.85 -12.62 8.10
CA PHE A 46 8.21 -12.17 7.87
C PHE A 46 9.22 -13.24 8.27
N PHE A 47 10.41 -13.13 7.70
CA PHE A 47 11.58 -13.94 8.03
C PHE A 47 12.59 -13.09 8.78
N ILE A 48 13.25 -13.68 9.78
CA ILE A 48 14.38 -13.08 10.50
C ILE A 48 15.56 -14.03 10.37
N GLY A 49 16.64 -13.57 9.74
CA GLY A 49 17.89 -14.31 9.62
C GLY A 49 18.91 -14.03 10.74
N PRO A 50 20.02 -14.78 10.78
CA PRO A 50 21.08 -14.64 11.80
C PRO A 50 21.98 -13.40 11.57
N ILE A 51 21.95 -12.80 10.39
CA ILE A 51 22.64 -11.54 10.12
C ILE A 51 21.77 -10.43 10.69
N PRO A 52 22.29 -9.57 11.59
CA PRO A 52 21.59 -8.38 12.05
C PRO A 52 21.05 -7.63 10.83
N GLU A 53 19.80 -7.18 10.90
CA GLU A 53 19.10 -6.45 9.84
C GLU A 53 18.51 -7.29 8.68
N LEU A 54 18.68 -8.62 8.64
CA LEU A 54 18.07 -9.50 7.61
C LEU A 54 16.61 -9.87 7.96
N GLY A 55 15.81 -8.85 8.28
CA GLY A 55 14.36 -8.95 8.43
C GLY A 55 13.69 -8.77 7.07
N ARG A 56 13.08 -9.83 6.52
CA ARG A 56 12.31 -9.74 5.27
C ARG A 56 10.83 -9.84 5.56
N ILE A 57 10.10 -8.76 5.33
CA ILE A 57 8.64 -8.74 5.45
C ILE A 57 8.03 -9.14 4.12
N PHE A 58 7.27 -10.23 4.11
CA PHE A 58 6.63 -10.74 2.90
C PHE A 58 5.18 -10.30 2.81
N TYR A 59 4.48 -10.33 3.95
CA TYR A 59 3.09 -9.94 4.06
C TYR A 59 2.92 -9.10 5.31
N ALA A 60 2.24 -7.97 5.21
CA ALA A 60 1.89 -7.21 6.40
C ALA A 60 0.58 -6.45 6.24
N ARG A 61 -0.28 -6.58 7.23
CA ARG A 61 -1.45 -5.75 7.46
C ARG A 61 -1.40 -5.19 8.85
N GLY A 62 -1.65 -3.89 9.00
CA GLY A 62 -1.68 -3.22 10.30
C GLY A 62 -0.67 -2.08 10.40
N GLY A 63 0.40 -2.28 11.18
CA GLY A 63 1.38 -1.24 11.55
C GLY A 63 2.58 -1.06 10.65
N THR A 64 2.83 -2.04 9.80
CA THR A 64 3.98 -2.02 8.90
C THR A 64 3.68 -1.23 7.64
N LEU A 65 4.60 -0.32 7.29
CA LEU A 65 4.51 0.50 6.08
C LEU A 65 4.93 -0.34 4.86
N GLN A 66 4.21 -0.19 3.72
CA GLN A 66 4.43 -0.97 2.50
C GLN A 66 5.87 -0.93 1.97
N TYR A 67 6.59 0.18 2.15
CA TYR A 67 7.99 0.27 1.74
C TYR A 67 8.91 -0.71 2.49
N ARG A 68 8.49 -1.20 3.67
CA ARG A 68 9.23 -2.23 4.44
C ARG A 68 8.98 -3.64 3.93
N VAL A 69 7.92 -3.83 3.15
CA VAL A 69 7.63 -5.09 2.47
C VAL A 69 8.60 -5.25 1.30
N ARG A 70 9.07 -6.48 1.07
CA ARG A 70 9.97 -6.81 -0.05
C ARG A 70 9.37 -6.33 -1.38
N PRO A 71 10.17 -5.74 -2.30
CA PRO A 71 9.68 -5.11 -3.52
C PRO A 71 8.70 -5.95 -4.34
N ARG A 72 8.89 -7.28 -4.39
CA ARG A 72 8.01 -8.21 -5.09
C ARG A 72 6.56 -8.17 -4.60
N PHE A 73 6.34 -8.01 -3.29
CA PHE A 73 4.99 -8.04 -2.71
C PHE A 73 4.41 -6.64 -2.52
N ARG A 74 5.13 -5.58 -2.93
CA ARG A 74 4.60 -4.21 -2.84
C ARG A 74 3.43 -4.05 -3.80
N THR A 75 2.30 -3.62 -3.26
CA THR A 75 1.16 -3.22 -4.09
C THR A 75 1.39 -1.82 -4.62
N ARG A 76 1.10 -1.60 -5.90
CA ARG A 76 1.14 -0.27 -6.53
C ARG A 76 -0.22 0.13 -7.05
N CYS A 77 -0.49 1.43 -7.05
CA CYS A 77 -1.72 2.01 -7.58
C CYS A 77 -1.41 3.02 -8.70
N PRO A 78 -1.49 2.59 -9.97
CA PRO A 78 -1.26 3.47 -11.11
C PRO A 78 -2.23 4.65 -11.18
N THR A 79 -3.42 4.55 -10.55
CA THR A 79 -4.43 5.62 -10.55
C THR A 79 -3.95 6.88 -9.83
N LEU A 80 -3.08 6.77 -8.83
CA LEU A 80 -2.50 7.96 -8.18
C LEU A 80 -1.69 8.82 -9.14
N ALA A 81 -0.94 8.22 -10.07
CA ALA A 81 -0.14 8.95 -11.04
C ALA A 81 -0.98 9.72 -12.08
N LYS A 82 -2.30 9.49 -12.13
CA LYS A 82 -3.20 10.15 -13.09
C LYS A 82 -3.63 11.55 -12.66
N ASP A 83 -3.49 11.91 -11.37
CA ASP A 83 -3.94 13.20 -10.85
C ASP A 83 -3.14 13.63 -9.61
N GLU A 84 -2.57 14.83 -9.64
CA GLU A 84 -1.74 15.37 -8.54
C GLU A 84 -2.52 15.48 -7.22
N ARG A 85 -3.83 15.73 -7.26
CA ARG A 85 -4.67 15.82 -6.06
C ARG A 85 -4.72 14.48 -5.31
N LEU A 86 -4.69 13.37 -6.05
CA LEU A 86 -4.61 12.03 -5.46
C LEU A 86 -3.25 11.77 -4.84
N VAL A 87 -2.15 12.21 -5.49
CA VAL A 87 -0.79 12.11 -4.93
C VAL A 87 -0.65 12.92 -3.65
N GLN A 88 -1.20 14.13 -3.61
CA GLN A 88 -1.19 14.97 -2.41
C GLN A 88 -1.99 14.34 -1.26
N LYS A 89 -3.10 13.64 -1.56
CA LYS A 89 -3.96 13.01 -0.57
C LYS A 89 -3.40 11.69 -0.04
N TYR A 90 -2.89 10.85 -0.92
CA TYR A 90 -2.53 9.45 -0.61
C TYR A 90 -1.03 9.17 -0.67
N GLY A 91 -0.21 10.11 -1.11
CA GLY A 91 1.22 9.91 -1.36
C GLY A 91 1.50 9.34 -2.75
N GLY A 92 2.69 8.75 -2.92
CA GLY A 92 3.13 8.17 -4.20
C GLY A 92 2.44 6.85 -4.57
N ASP A 93 2.73 6.35 -5.78
CA ASP A 93 2.15 5.12 -6.35
C ASP A 93 2.40 3.84 -5.54
N GLY A 94 3.47 3.80 -4.74
CA GLY A 94 3.78 2.72 -3.79
C GLY A 94 3.04 2.81 -2.44
N CYS A 95 2.18 3.82 -2.27
CA CYS A 95 1.38 4.02 -1.06
C CYS A 95 0.05 3.23 -1.00
N PRO A 96 -0.62 2.75 -2.09
CA PRO A 96 -1.98 2.21 -1.90
C PRO A 96 -2.20 0.71 -2.05
N GLY A 97 -3.20 0.23 -1.31
CA GLY A 97 -3.50 -1.19 -1.11
C GLY A 97 -2.59 -1.77 -0.05
N LEU A 98 -2.61 -1.21 1.18
CA LEU A 98 -1.60 -1.41 2.24
C LEU A 98 -1.32 -2.85 2.62
N PHE A 99 -2.10 -3.78 2.10
CA PHE A 99 -2.02 -5.20 2.37
C PHE A 99 -1.57 -5.85 1.08
N PRO A 100 -0.36 -6.45 1.03
CA PRO A 100 0.11 -7.20 -0.12
C PRO A 100 -0.93 -8.22 -0.55
N GLU A 101 -0.90 -8.62 -1.81
CA GLU A 101 -1.61 -9.83 -2.22
C GLU A 101 -0.95 -11.05 -1.54
N TRP A 102 -1.76 -12.06 -1.21
CA TRP A 102 -1.25 -13.27 -0.57
C TRP A 102 -0.59 -14.16 -1.62
N ASP A 103 0.74 -14.08 -1.74
CA ASP A 103 1.55 -14.84 -2.70
C ASP A 103 2.42 -15.87 -1.96
N GLU A 104 1.89 -17.09 -1.75
CA GLU A 104 2.65 -18.16 -1.11
C GLU A 104 3.84 -18.63 -1.95
N ASP A 105 3.73 -18.60 -3.28
CA ASP A 105 4.80 -19.04 -4.17
C ASP A 105 6.00 -18.08 -4.06
N GLY A 106 5.75 -16.77 -4.14
CA GLY A 106 6.77 -15.77 -3.92
C GLY A 106 7.36 -15.79 -2.51
N ILE A 107 6.57 -16.09 -1.47
CA ILE A 107 7.10 -16.28 -0.11
C ILE A 107 8.08 -17.45 -0.06
N ILE A 108 7.75 -18.58 -0.69
CA ILE A 108 8.66 -19.74 -0.75
C ILE A 108 9.94 -19.38 -1.52
N GLU A 109 9.84 -18.71 -2.66
CA GLU A 109 11.01 -18.28 -3.45
C GLU A 109 11.94 -17.35 -2.64
N GLU A 110 11.39 -16.37 -1.93
CA GLU A 110 12.19 -15.47 -1.08
C GLU A 110 12.81 -16.23 0.12
N LEU A 111 12.12 -17.21 0.70
CA LEU A 111 12.70 -18.08 1.73
C LEU A 111 13.86 -18.94 1.18
N GLU A 112 13.75 -19.44 -0.04
CA GLU A 112 14.85 -20.17 -0.70
C GLU A 112 16.07 -19.29 -0.89
N GLU A 113 15.89 -18.04 -1.31
CA GLU A 113 16.97 -17.05 -1.41
C GLU A 113 17.60 -16.75 -0.05
N CYS A 114 16.78 -16.61 1.01
CA CYS A 114 17.27 -16.35 2.37
C CYS A 114 18.07 -17.51 2.96
N LEU A 115 17.68 -18.74 2.65
CA LEU A 115 18.29 -19.96 3.19
C LEU A 115 19.46 -20.46 2.33
N ASN A 116 19.64 -19.93 1.12
CA ASN A 116 20.81 -20.21 0.30
C ASN A 116 22.03 -19.46 0.86
N PRO A 117 23.05 -20.17 1.34
CA PRO A 117 24.28 -19.51 1.78
C PRO A 117 24.95 -18.85 0.56
N PRO A 118 25.38 -17.58 0.66
CA PRO A 118 26.21 -17.01 -0.38
C PRO A 118 27.48 -17.87 -0.56
N PRO A 119 28.00 -18.03 -1.79
CA PRO A 119 29.29 -18.65 -2.01
C PRO A 119 30.34 -18.09 -1.02
N PRO A 120 31.30 -18.90 -0.52
CA PRO A 120 32.31 -18.44 0.43
C PRO A 120 33.11 -17.22 -0.05
N GLU A 121 33.16 -17.02 -1.37
CA GLU A 121 33.91 -15.97 -2.07
C GLU A 121 33.10 -14.68 -2.30
N SER A 122 31.78 -14.72 -2.10
CA SER A 122 30.94 -13.52 -2.20
C SER A 122 30.94 -12.77 -0.87
N GLU A 123 31.92 -11.89 -0.68
CA GLU A 123 31.88 -10.77 0.29
C GLU A 123 30.84 -9.71 -0.12
N SER A 124 29.75 -10.12 -0.77
CA SER A 124 28.60 -9.28 -0.99
C SER A 124 27.77 -9.36 0.27
N TYR A 125 28.03 -8.47 1.23
CA TYR A 125 26.97 -8.10 2.15
C TYR A 125 25.76 -7.72 1.30
N PRO A 126 24.60 -8.37 1.44
CA PRO A 126 23.36 -7.75 1.02
C PRO A 126 23.21 -6.56 1.96
N ALA A 127 23.86 -5.45 1.63
CA ALA A 127 23.66 -4.18 2.30
C ALA A 127 22.16 -3.98 2.31
N ASN A 128 21.61 -3.92 3.52
CA ASN A 128 20.19 -3.84 3.68
C ASN A 128 19.71 -2.64 2.88
N LEU A 129 18.85 -2.90 1.88
CA LEU A 129 18.29 -1.88 0.99
C LEU A 129 17.28 -0.99 1.74
N GLU A 130 17.48 -0.73 3.04
CA GLU A 130 17.00 0.51 3.64
C GLU A 130 17.54 1.72 2.86
N TRP A 131 18.69 1.57 2.18
CA TRP A 131 19.21 2.55 1.22
C TRP A 131 18.30 2.82 0.02
N ASP A 132 17.54 1.85 -0.49
CA ASP A 132 16.53 2.11 -1.55
C ASP A 132 15.35 2.93 -1.03
N ASN A 133 15.22 3.06 0.29
CA ASN A 133 14.18 3.85 0.96
C ASN A 133 14.71 5.21 1.43
N LEU A 134 15.89 5.64 0.94
CA LEU A 134 16.55 6.89 1.28
C LEU A 134 15.58 8.07 1.29
N ALA A 135 14.63 8.21 0.35
CA ALA A 135 13.71 9.35 0.37
C ALA A 135 12.89 9.52 1.68
N ALA A 136 12.64 8.44 2.44
CA ALA A 136 11.93 8.48 3.72
C ALA A 136 12.85 8.68 4.94
N PHE A 137 14.15 8.42 4.81
CA PHE A 137 15.14 8.46 5.89
C PHE A 137 16.37 9.34 5.62
N THR A 138 16.43 10.00 4.47
CA THR A 138 17.39 11.04 4.09
C THR A 138 17.35 12.15 5.13
N PRO A 139 18.48 12.51 5.75
CA PRO A 139 18.56 13.64 6.67
C PRO A 139 17.90 14.91 6.11
N GLU A 140 17.97 15.09 4.80
CA GLU A 140 17.41 16.20 4.03
C GLU A 140 15.89 16.37 4.23
N ASN A 141 15.15 15.28 4.42
CA ASN A 141 13.69 15.32 4.56
C ASN A 141 13.23 15.21 6.02
N ALA A 142 14.16 15.17 6.99
CA ALA A 142 13.86 14.90 8.40
C ALA A 142 12.81 15.86 8.98
N GLU A 143 12.85 17.13 8.61
CA GLU A 143 11.92 18.15 9.06
C GLU A 143 10.51 17.99 8.47
N GLU A 144 10.39 17.40 7.28
CA GLU A 144 9.10 17.20 6.60
C GLU A 144 8.38 15.91 7.04
N ARG A 145 9.11 14.92 7.58
CA ARG A 145 8.53 13.62 7.98
C ARG A 145 7.32 13.75 8.92
N PRO A 146 7.32 14.63 9.95
CA PRO A 146 6.14 14.81 10.80
C PRO A 146 4.92 15.31 10.03
N HIS A 147 5.14 16.18 9.04
CA HIS A 147 4.07 16.67 8.17
C HIS A 147 3.49 15.52 7.34
N TRP A 148 4.32 14.79 6.60
CA TRP A 148 3.89 13.66 5.78
C TRP A 148 3.20 12.56 6.59
N TYR A 149 3.73 12.25 7.78
CA TYR A 149 3.12 11.28 8.67
C TYR A 149 1.72 11.70 9.11
N THR A 150 1.56 12.95 9.55
CA THR A 150 0.31 13.45 10.12
C THR A 150 -0.76 13.69 9.07
N HIS A 151 -0.38 14.18 7.89
CA HIS A 151 -1.33 14.64 6.88
C HIS A 151 -1.58 13.63 5.75
N VAL A 152 -0.67 12.67 5.54
CA VAL A 152 -0.77 11.71 4.44
C VAL A 152 -0.75 10.28 4.94
N HIS A 153 0.32 9.82 5.61
CA HIS A 153 0.48 8.41 5.94
C HIS A 153 -0.53 7.92 6.97
N TRP A 154 -0.72 8.64 8.08
CA TRP A 154 -1.64 8.22 9.13
C TRP A 154 -3.11 8.27 8.68
N PRO A 155 -3.61 9.35 8.03
CA PRO A 155 -4.97 9.38 7.49
C PRO A 155 -5.23 8.27 6.45
N THR A 156 -4.27 8.04 5.54
CA THR A 156 -4.37 6.96 4.53
C THR A 156 -4.45 5.60 5.22
N ARG A 157 -3.64 5.37 6.26
CA ARG A 157 -3.67 4.14 7.05
C ARG A 157 -5.03 3.89 7.70
N VAL A 158 -5.60 4.91 8.33
CA VAL A 158 -6.94 4.81 8.94
C VAL A 158 -8.01 4.53 7.88
N ALA A 159 -7.93 5.19 6.72
CA ALA A 159 -8.87 4.97 5.62
C ALA A 159 -8.83 3.53 5.10
N VAL A 160 -7.63 2.96 4.93
CA VAL A 160 -7.45 1.58 4.47
C VAL A 160 -7.95 0.57 5.49
N GLN A 161 -7.66 0.78 6.79
CA GLN A 161 -8.17 -0.11 7.86
C GLN A 161 -9.69 -0.12 7.89
N ARG A 162 -10.32 1.06 7.82
CA ARG A 162 -11.79 1.18 7.77
C ARG A 162 -12.39 0.56 6.52
N ALA A 163 -11.73 0.70 5.37
CA ALA A 163 -12.19 0.07 4.14
C ALA A 163 -12.15 -1.47 4.26
N PHE A 164 -11.08 -2.01 4.84
CA PHE A 164 -10.95 -3.45 5.09
C PHE A 164 -12.01 -3.96 6.07
N GLU A 165 -12.25 -3.24 7.17
CA GLU A 165 -13.33 -3.52 8.13
C GLU A 165 -14.71 -3.51 7.45
N ALA A 166 -14.90 -2.65 6.46
CA ALA A 166 -16.12 -2.56 5.65
C ALA A 166 -16.20 -3.62 4.53
N GLY A 167 -15.22 -4.53 4.42
CA GLY A 167 -15.22 -5.61 3.43
C GLY A 167 -14.49 -5.30 2.12
N ILE A 168 -13.74 -4.20 2.04
CA ILE A 168 -12.94 -3.85 0.87
C ILE A 168 -11.50 -4.32 1.10
N ALA A 169 -11.14 -5.46 0.51
CA ALA A 169 -9.80 -6.04 0.66
C ALA A 169 -8.71 -5.22 -0.05
N ASP A 170 -9.05 -4.63 -1.21
CA ASP A 170 -8.14 -3.85 -2.04
C ASP A 170 -8.53 -2.37 -2.04
N PHE A 171 -7.75 -1.55 -1.35
CA PHE A 171 -8.02 -0.12 -1.25
C PHE A 171 -7.87 0.63 -2.59
N ARG A 172 -7.25 0.04 -3.61
CA ARG A 172 -7.19 0.62 -4.96
C ARG A 172 -8.58 0.87 -5.52
N GLU A 173 -9.56 0.02 -5.19
CA GLU A 173 -10.96 0.20 -5.61
C GLU A 173 -11.57 1.50 -5.07
N VAL A 174 -11.18 1.93 -3.86
CA VAL A 174 -11.66 3.18 -3.26
C VAL A 174 -11.08 4.37 -4.00
N ILE A 175 -9.78 4.32 -4.29
CA ILE A 175 -9.07 5.38 -5.01
C ILE A 175 -9.59 5.52 -6.44
N GLU A 176 -9.86 4.40 -7.12
CA GLU A 176 -10.43 4.40 -8.47
C GLU A 176 -11.81 5.05 -8.49
N LYS A 177 -12.69 4.68 -7.55
CA LYS A 177 -14.02 5.31 -7.44
C LYS A 177 -13.92 6.81 -7.13
N GLU A 178 -12.99 7.21 -6.25
CA GLU A 178 -12.76 8.62 -5.96
C GLU A 178 -12.28 9.37 -7.20
N TYR A 179 -11.34 8.79 -7.95
CA TYR A 179 -10.84 9.38 -9.19
C TYR A 179 -11.96 9.57 -10.23
N GLU A 180 -12.83 8.57 -10.40
CA GLU A 180 -13.98 8.67 -11.30
C GLU A 180 -14.96 9.79 -10.91
N GLN A 181 -15.20 9.95 -9.59
CA GLN A 181 -16.03 11.02 -9.06
C GLN A 181 -15.40 12.40 -9.33
N MET A 182 -14.09 12.55 -9.07
CA MET A 182 -13.36 13.79 -9.36
C MET A 182 -13.47 14.17 -10.85
N LEU A 183 -13.29 13.22 -11.76
CA LEU A 183 -13.47 13.46 -13.20
C LEU A 183 -14.91 13.88 -13.55
N ALA A 184 -15.92 13.31 -12.88
CA ALA A 184 -17.31 13.69 -13.09
C ALA A 184 -17.60 15.12 -12.62
N GLU A 185 -17.06 15.51 -11.47
CA GLU A 185 -17.16 16.85 -10.92
C GLU A 185 -16.47 17.89 -11.80
N ASP A 186 -15.25 17.60 -12.28
CA ASP A 186 -14.51 18.48 -13.18
C ASP A 186 -15.28 18.70 -14.49
N ARG A 187 -15.87 17.63 -15.06
CA ARG A 187 -16.75 17.74 -16.24
C ARG A 187 -17.98 18.61 -15.96
N GLN A 188 -18.61 18.44 -14.80
CA GLN A 188 -19.79 19.23 -14.43
C GLN A 188 -19.42 20.71 -14.24
N ARG A 189 -18.30 20.99 -13.57
CA ARG A 189 -17.79 22.35 -13.36
C ARG A 189 -17.45 23.03 -14.68
N ALA A 190 -16.77 22.34 -15.59
CA ALA A 190 -16.45 22.86 -16.92
C ALA A 190 -17.69 23.15 -17.77
N ARG A 191 -18.79 22.40 -17.59
CA ARG A 191 -20.08 22.69 -18.24
C ARG A 191 -20.74 23.94 -17.66
N ARG A 192 -20.71 24.11 -16.32
CA ARG A 192 -21.26 25.31 -15.65
C ARG A 192 -20.52 26.58 -16.05
N ILE A 193 -19.18 26.54 -16.07
CA ILE A 193 -18.35 27.69 -16.49
C ILE A 193 -18.65 28.07 -17.93
N ARG A 194 -18.73 27.08 -18.85
CA ARG A 194 -19.09 27.35 -20.24
C ARG A 194 -20.48 27.97 -20.38
N HIS A 195 -21.48 27.43 -19.68
CA HIS A 195 -22.82 28.00 -19.70
C HIS A 195 -22.84 29.45 -19.19
N GLN A 196 -22.08 29.76 -18.13
CA GLN A 196 -21.95 31.13 -17.62
C GLN A 196 -21.28 32.07 -18.64
N GLN A 197 -20.21 31.60 -19.30
CA GLN A 197 -19.52 32.36 -20.35
C GLN A 197 -20.44 32.61 -21.55
N ASP A 198 -21.19 31.61 -21.99
CA ASP A 198 -22.15 31.74 -23.09
C ASP A 198 -23.27 32.73 -22.74
N GLU A 199 -23.76 32.72 -21.50
CA GLU A 199 -24.77 33.64 -21.00
C GLU A 199 -24.23 35.09 -20.92
N GLU A 200 -23.02 35.28 -20.38
CA GLU A 200 -22.34 36.58 -20.35
C GLU A 200 -22.08 37.13 -21.76
N ASP A 201 -21.68 36.27 -22.70
CA ASP A 201 -21.43 36.66 -24.09
C ASP A 201 -22.72 37.02 -24.83
N ARG A 202 -23.83 36.34 -24.55
CA ARG A 202 -25.15 36.70 -25.10
C ARG A 202 -25.63 38.04 -24.55
N ILE A 203 -25.43 38.28 -23.26
CA ILE A 203 -25.71 39.59 -22.64
C ILE A 203 -24.85 40.68 -23.31
N ARG A 204 -23.54 40.45 -23.50
CA ARG A 204 -22.63 41.39 -24.18
C ARG A 204 -23.01 41.66 -25.63
N ARG A 205 -23.49 40.65 -26.36
CA ARG A 205 -23.98 40.78 -27.75
C ARG A 205 -25.32 41.50 -27.86
N GLY A 206 -25.95 41.88 -26.75
CA GLY A 206 -27.26 42.52 -26.75
C GLY A 206 -28.41 41.56 -27.06
N GLU A 207 -28.17 40.25 -27.03
CA GLU A 207 -29.19 39.20 -27.15
C GLU A 207 -29.93 39.01 -25.81
N SER A 208 -30.26 40.09 -25.12
CA SER A 208 -31.16 40.00 -23.97
C SER A 208 -32.55 39.68 -24.49
N HIS A 209 -33.18 38.61 -23.99
CA HIS A 209 -34.59 38.36 -24.27
C HIS A 209 -35.39 39.59 -23.85
N ALA A 210 -35.85 40.36 -24.83
CA ALA A 210 -37.04 41.16 -24.68
C ALA A 210 -38.17 40.18 -24.33
N ARG A 211 -38.41 39.97 -23.04
CA ARG A 211 -39.73 39.56 -22.59
C ARG A 211 -40.62 40.79 -22.70
N ASN A 212 -41.19 40.96 -23.90
CA ASN A 212 -42.56 41.42 -24.17
C ASN A 212 -42.80 41.36 -25.68
#